data_AF-A0A7X8RID8-F1
#
_entry.id   AF-A0A7X8RID8-F1
#
_cell.length_a   1.000
_cell.length_b   1.000
_cell.length_c   1.000
_cell.angle_alpha   90.00
_cell.angle_beta   90.00
_cell.angle_gamma   90.00
#
_symmetry.space_group_name_H-M   'P 1'
#
loop_
_entity.id
_entity.type
_entity.pdbx_description
1 polymer ?
#
loop_
_entity_poly.entity_id
_entity_poly.type
_entity_poly.pdbx_seq_one_letter_code
_entity_poly.pdbx_strand_id
1 'polypeptide(L)'
;MMNEIIFYSYPSCTSCRKTKKWLKGNNIQFQEKHIFRETPNKDEMMKILSLTTEGIDEILATRSQTFKELGIDVNELSLSQLIELIIEEPKLLRRPIITSGKKLIVGYNESALQKLSRQKSKLDLKQSVS
;
A
#
# COMPACT_ATOMS: atom_id res chain seq x y z
N MET A 1 -10.06 -15.61 9.99
CA MET A 1 -8.97 -14.66 10.32
C MET A 1 -9.33 -13.30 9.76
N MET A 2 -9.35 -12.27 10.61
CA MET A 2 -9.73 -10.90 10.22
C MET A 2 -8.66 -10.34 9.27
N ASN A 3 -9.09 -9.87 8.11
CA ASN A 3 -8.25 -9.12 7.17
C ASN A 3 -7.95 -7.75 7.78
N GLU A 4 -6.84 -7.64 8.51
CA GLU A 4 -6.37 -6.38 9.06
C GLU A 4 -5.97 -5.41 7.94
N ILE A 5 -6.41 -4.16 8.05
CA ILE A 5 -6.04 -3.11 7.09
C ILE A 5 -4.71 -2.55 7.56
N ILE A 6 -3.67 -2.70 6.74
CA ILE A 6 -2.35 -2.13 6.99
C ILE A 6 -2.25 -0.84 6.18
N PHE A 7 -1.85 0.24 6.85
CA PHE A 7 -1.65 1.56 6.29
C PHE A 7 -0.17 1.96 6.43
N TYR A 8 0.57 1.83 5.34
CA TYR A 8 1.95 2.30 5.25
C TYR A 8 1.96 3.81 5.02
N SER A 9 2.46 4.54 6.02
CA SER A 9 2.41 5.99 6.07
C SER A 9 3.81 6.61 6.27
N TYR A 10 3.90 7.91 6.03
CA TYR A 10 5.08 8.72 6.32
C TYR A 10 4.61 10.11 6.81
N PRO A 11 5.07 10.61 7.98
CA PRO A 11 4.50 11.80 8.62
C PRO A 11 4.48 13.07 7.76
N SER A 12 5.54 13.33 6.98
CA SER A 12 5.62 14.55 6.17
C SER A 12 4.81 14.46 4.86
N CYS A 13 4.23 13.31 4.52
CA CYS A 13 3.40 13.16 3.32
C CYS A 13 1.97 13.70 3.52
N THR A 14 1.60 14.72 2.73
CA THR A 14 0.26 15.31 2.74
C THR A 14 -0.84 14.31 2.42
N SER A 15 -0.63 13.43 1.43
CA SER A 15 -1.58 12.37 1.06
C SER A 15 -1.77 11.35 2.18
N CYS A 16 -0.71 11.00 2.93
CA CYS A 16 -0.82 10.14 4.11
C CYS A 16 -1.71 10.77 5.19
N ARG A 17 -1.53 12.08 5.47
CA ARG A 17 -2.37 12.78 6.45
C ARG A 17 -3.85 12.78 6.05
N LYS A 18 -4.15 13.00 4.76
CA LYS A 18 -5.52 12.92 4.23
C LYS A 18 -6.11 11.52 4.39
N THR A 19 -5.37 10.47 3.99
CA THR A 19 -5.80 9.08 4.15
C THR A 19 -6.08 8.75 5.61
N LYS A 20 -5.16 9.08 6.52
CA LYS A 20 -5.31 8.81 7.97
C LYS A 20 -6.55 9.49 8.54
N LYS A 21 -6.80 10.75 8.17
CA LYS A 21 -8.00 11.49 8.59
C LYS A 21 -9.27 10.80 8.08
N TRP A 22 -9.26 10.35 6.82
CA TRP A 22 -10.40 9.66 6.22
C TRP A 22 -10.68 8.32 6.91
N LEU A 23 -9.65 7.48 7.13
CA LEU A 23 -9.79 6.19 7.81
C LEU A 23 -10.35 6.36 9.23
N LYS A 24 -9.80 7.30 10.01
CA LYS A 24 -10.29 7.61 11.36
C LYS A 24 -11.72 8.15 11.35
N GLY A 25 -12.03 9.08 10.44
CA GLY A 25 -13.37 9.68 10.33
C GLY A 25 -14.46 8.70 9.90
N ASN A 26 -14.08 7.57 9.30
CA ASN A 26 -14.99 6.49 8.92
C ASN A 26 -14.95 5.30 9.91
N ASN A 27 -14.34 5.46 11.08
CA ASN A 27 -14.20 4.43 12.11
C ASN A 27 -13.60 3.10 11.59
N ILE A 28 -12.71 3.19 10.63
CA ILE A 28 -12.04 2.02 10.08
C ILE A 28 -10.86 1.69 10.98
N GLN A 29 -10.83 0.45 11.49
CA GLN A 29 -9.66 -0.08 12.19
C GLN A 29 -8.56 -0.40 11.18
N PHE A 30 -7.35 0.10 11.45
CA PHE A 30 -6.16 -0.14 10.65
C PHE A 30 -4.92 -0.17 11.53
N GLN A 31 -3.92 -0.93 11.11
CA GLN A 31 -2.56 -0.88 11.62
C GLN A 31 -1.76 0.14 10.82
N GLU A 32 -1.32 1.22 11.46
CA GLU A 32 -0.41 2.18 10.83
C GLU A 32 1.03 1.70 10.99
N LYS A 33 1.75 1.59 9.86
CA LYS A 33 3.17 1.24 9.81
C LYS A 33 3.95 2.35 9.13
N HIS A 34 5.13 2.68 9.65
CA HIS A 34 5.97 3.69 9.02
C HIS A 34 6.74 3.09 7.83
N ILE A 35 6.48 3.53 6.60
CA ILE A 35 6.97 2.87 5.37
C ILE A 35 8.50 2.71 5.27
N PHE A 36 9.28 3.58 5.93
CA PHE A 36 10.76 3.50 5.95
C PHE A 36 11.36 2.77 7.15
N ARG A 37 10.59 2.55 8.22
CA ARG A 37 11.06 1.85 9.43
C ARG A 37 10.51 0.43 9.51
N GLU A 38 9.31 0.27 8.97
CA GLU A 38 8.54 -0.95 8.92
C GLU A 38 8.21 -1.23 7.44
N THR A 39 9.25 -1.17 6.60
CA THR A 39 9.14 -1.51 5.18
C THR A 39 8.65 -2.96 5.04
N PRO A 40 7.72 -3.26 4.12
CA PRO A 40 7.28 -4.63 3.88
C PRO A 40 8.46 -5.54 3.60
N ASN A 41 8.50 -6.71 4.25
CA ASN A 41 9.49 -7.72 3.90
C ASN A 41 9.20 -8.35 2.52
N LYS A 42 10.09 -9.21 2.03
CA LYS A 42 9.96 -9.85 0.71
C LYS A 42 8.62 -10.54 0.49
N ASP A 43 8.13 -11.28 1.48
CA ASP A 43 6.86 -12.00 1.40
C ASP A 43 5.64 -11.05 1.42
N GLU A 44 5.68 -10.02 2.26
CA GLU A 44 4.66 -8.97 2.28
C GLU A 44 4.62 -8.19 0.97
N MET A 45 5.79 -7.89 0.40
CA MET A 45 5.91 -7.21 -0.89
C MET A 45 5.38 -8.07 -2.03
N MET A 46 5.70 -9.37 -2.07
CA MET A 46 5.12 -10.29 -3.07
C MET A 46 3.60 -10.33 -2.98
N LYS A 47 3.03 -10.33 -1.76
CA LYS A 47 1.58 -10.23 -1.57
C LYS A 47 1.03 -8.91 -2.08
N ILE A 48 1.66 -7.79 -1.76
CA ILE A 48 1.26 -6.47 -2.27
C ILE A 48 1.26 -6.48 -3.80
N LEU A 49 2.31 -7.01 -4.42
CA LEU A 49 2.45 -7.11 -5.87
C LEU A 49 1.40 -7.99 -6.52
N SER A 50 1.04 -9.11 -5.90
CA SER A 50 -0.06 -9.96 -6.39
C SER A 50 -1.44 -9.27 -6.42
N LEU A 51 -1.59 -8.15 -5.70
CA LEU A 51 -2.83 -7.37 -5.64
C LEU A 51 -2.82 -6.17 -6.60
N THR A 52 -1.68 -5.87 -7.23
CA THR A 52 -1.56 -4.82 -8.24
C THR A 52 -2.22 -5.25 -9.55
N THR A 53 -2.75 -4.29 -10.30
CA THR A 53 -3.27 -4.55 -11.66
C THR A 53 -2.28 -4.17 -12.73
N GLU A 54 -1.45 -3.14 -12.47
CA GLU A 54 -0.42 -2.66 -13.41
C GLU A 54 0.98 -3.15 -13.00
N GLY A 55 1.07 -4.13 -12.10
CA GLY A 55 2.34 -4.62 -11.61
C GLY A 55 3.07 -3.61 -10.73
N ILE A 56 4.40 -3.61 -10.82
CA ILE A 56 5.25 -2.82 -9.93
C ILE A 56 5.17 -1.31 -10.20
N ASP A 57 4.83 -0.89 -11.42
CA ASP A 57 4.69 0.52 -11.77
C ASP A 57 3.60 1.22 -10.96
N GLU A 58 2.60 0.46 -10.51
CA GLU A 58 1.53 0.97 -9.66
C GLU A 58 2.07 1.44 -8.31
N ILE A 59 3.05 0.71 -7.75
CA ILE A 59 3.61 0.95 -6.41
C ILE A 59 4.89 1.80 -6.44
N LEU A 60 5.57 1.89 -7.58
CA LEU A 60 6.81 2.65 -7.72
C LEU A 60 6.57 4.13 -7.98
N ALA A 61 7.36 4.97 -7.31
CA ALA A 61 7.36 6.41 -7.47
C ALA A 61 8.20 6.78 -8.70
N THR A 62 7.83 6.26 -9.87
CA THR A 62 8.56 6.45 -11.15
C THR A 62 8.73 7.92 -11.54
N ARG A 63 7.83 8.79 -11.06
CA ARG A 63 7.91 10.25 -11.24
C ARG A 63 8.82 10.98 -10.26
N SER A 64 9.33 10.30 -9.23
CA SER A 64 10.18 10.91 -8.20
C SER A 64 11.59 11.16 -8.73
N GLN A 65 12.21 12.21 -8.20
CA GLN A 65 13.60 12.56 -8.54
C GLN A 65 14.56 11.42 -8.19
N THR A 66 14.36 10.77 -7.03
CA THR A 66 15.15 9.61 -6.60
C THR A 66 15.11 8.47 -7.61
N PHE A 67 13.93 8.16 -8.16
CA PHE A 67 13.80 7.13 -9.18
C PHE A 67 14.56 7.49 -10.47
N LYS A 68 14.49 8.76 -10.90
CA LYS A 68 15.20 9.26 -12.08
C LYS A 68 16.72 9.26 -11.90
N GLU A 69 17.20 9.61 -10.71
CA GLU A 69 18.63 9.66 -10.37
C GLU A 69 19.28 8.28 -10.31
N LEU A 70 18.51 7.24 -9.96
CA LEU A 70 18.98 5.87 -9.97
C LEU A 70 19.24 5.33 -11.39
N GLY A 71 18.59 5.90 -12.41
CA GLY A 71 18.76 5.47 -13.81
C GLY A 71 18.38 4.01 -14.06
N ILE A 72 17.53 3.44 -13.20
CA ILE A 72 17.15 2.03 -13.25
C ILE A 72 15.99 1.84 -14.23
N ASP A 73 16.17 0.92 -15.19
CA ASP A 73 15.06 0.40 -15.97
C ASP A 73 14.41 -0.77 -15.22
N VAL A 74 13.21 -0.52 -14.70
CA VAL A 74 12.43 -1.54 -13.99
C VAL A 74 12.02 -2.71 -14.88
N ASN A 75 12.02 -2.53 -16.21
CA ASN A 75 11.72 -3.59 -17.16
C ASN A 75 12.89 -4.57 -17.31
N GLU A 76 14.11 -4.17 -16.95
CA GLU A 76 15.30 -5.03 -17.00
C GLU A 76 15.52 -5.80 -15.69
N LEU A 77 14.88 -5.38 -14.60
CA LEU A 77 15.01 -6.03 -13.30
C LEU A 77 14.06 -7.22 -13.15
N SER A 78 14.58 -8.32 -12.61
CA SER A 78 13.73 -9.40 -12.13
C SER A 78 12.91 -8.95 -10.91
N LEU A 79 11.75 -9.58 -10.70
CA LEU A 79 10.89 -9.31 -9.56
C LEU A 79 11.64 -9.36 -8.22
N SER A 80 12.53 -10.35 -8.04
CA SER A 80 13.32 -10.52 -6.83
C SER A 80 14.28 -9.35 -6.59
N GLN A 81 15.03 -8.95 -7.63
CA GLN A 81 15.97 -7.82 -7.55
C GLN A 81 15.24 -6.52 -7.25
N LEU A 82 14.06 -6.34 -7.84
CA LEU A 82 13.26 -5.15 -7.62
C LEU A 82 12.69 -5.08 -6.20
N ILE A 83 12.27 -6.21 -5.64
CA ILE A 83 11.85 -6.27 -4.23
C ILE A 83 13.03 -5.95 -3.31
N GLU A 84 14.22 -6.49 -3.58
CA GLU A 84 15.44 -6.21 -2.82
C GLU A 84 15.79 -4.71 -2.89
N LEU A 85 15.75 -4.12 -4.08
CA LEU A 85 15.96 -2.68 -4.28
C LEU A 85 14.96 -1.83 -3.48
N ILE A 86 13.69 -2.22 -3.42
CA ILE A 86 12.69 -1.48 -2.65
C ILE A 86 12.90 -1.61 -1.14
N ILE A 87 13.36 -2.79 -0.68
CA ILE A 87 13.69 -3.00 0.73
C ILE A 87 14.88 -2.14 1.12
N GLU A 88 15.88 -2.02 0.24
CA GLU A 88 17.05 -1.17 0.45
C GLU A 88 16.73 0.33 0.34
N GLU A 89 15.90 0.72 -0.64
CA GLU A 89 15.48 2.10 -0.88
C GLU A 89 13.95 2.24 -0.90
N PRO A 90 13.30 2.21 0.29
CA PRO A 90 11.85 2.32 0.40
C PRO A 90 11.29 3.69 -0.04
N LYS A 91 12.15 4.70 -0.29
CA LYS A 91 11.73 5.98 -0.91
C LYS A 91 11.18 5.81 -2.32
N LEU A 92 11.54 4.72 -2.99
CA LEU A 92 11.01 4.34 -4.30
C LEU A 92 9.54 3.95 -4.25
N LEU A 93 8.98 3.66 -3.06
CA LEU A 93 7.55 3.40 -2.95
C LEU A 93 6.72 4.69 -3.02
N ARG A 94 5.63 4.60 -3.77
CA ARG A 94 4.53 5.56 -3.70
C ARG A 94 3.89 5.50 -2.32
N ARG A 95 3.37 6.64 -1.90
CA ARG A 95 2.83 6.84 -0.55
C ARG A 95 1.52 7.62 -0.63
N PRO A 96 0.53 7.30 0.21
CA PRO A 96 0.46 6.13 1.10
C PRO A 96 0.21 4.80 0.36
N ILE A 97 0.49 3.67 1.02
CA ILE A 97 0.06 2.33 0.56
C ILE A 97 -0.87 1.74 1.61
N ILE A 98 -2.00 1.20 1.16
CA ILE A 98 -3.00 0.58 2.03
C ILE A 98 -3.31 -0.79 1.49
N THR A 99 -3.27 -1.80 2.34
CA THR A 99 -3.63 -3.16 1.97
C THR A 99 -4.54 -3.79 3.01
N SER A 100 -5.58 -4.51 2.57
CA SER A 100 -6.39 -5.38 3.42
C SER A 100 -6.06 -6.86 3.20
N GLY A 101 -4.96 -7.17 2.50
CA GLY A 101 -4.62 -8.51 2.03
C GLY A 101 -5.46 -9.00 0.84
N LYS A 102 -6.56 -8.31 0.50
CA LYS A 102 -7.41 -8.59 -0.68
C LYS A 102 -7.45 -7.44 -1.67
N LYS A 103 -7.14 -6.24 -1.21
CA LYS A 103 -7.12 -5.03 -2.01
C LYS A 103 -5.89 -4.23 -1.67
N LEU A 104 -5.34 -3.62 -2.70
CA LEU A 104 -4.29 -2.63 -2.63
C LEU A 104 -4.86 -1.26 -3.02
N ILE A 105 -4.44 -0.22 -2.32
CA ILE A 105 -4.69 1.16 -2.69
C ILE A 105 -3.35 1.88 -2.59
N VAL A 106 -2.90 2.45 -3.70
CA VAL A 106 -1.69 3.26 -3.78
C VAL A 106 -2.06 4.73 -3.97
N GLY A 107 -1.53 5.59 -3.10
CA GLY A 107 -1.87 7.01 -3.06
C GLY A 107 -3.17 7.31 -2.33
N TYR A 108 -3.51 8.60 -2.23
CA TYR A 108 -4.82 9.02 -1.72
C TYR A 108 -5.86 8.90 -2.84
N ASN A 109 -6.79 7.96 -2.69
CA ASN A 109 -7.95 7.82 -3.57
C ASN A 109 -9.19 7.55 -2.71
N GLU A 110 -10.03 8.57 -2.57
CA GLU A 110 -11.22 8.50 -1.72
C GLU A 110 -12.24 7.47 -2.21
N SER A 111 -12.46 7.36 -3.52
CA SER A 111 -13.37 6.36 -4.09
C SER A 111 -12.89 4.93 -3.82
N ALA A 112 -11.58 4.68 -3.87
CA ALA A 112 -11.00 3.39 -3.52
C ALA A 112 -11.15 3.09 -2.02
N LEU A 113 -10.92 4.10 -1.17
CA LEU A 113 -11.13 4.02 0.27
C LEU A 113 -12.59 3.71 0.64
N GLN A 114 -13.56 4.34 -0.02
CA GLN A 114 -14.99 4.01 0.14
C GLN A 114 -15.31 2.56 -0.27
N LYS A 115 -14.69 2.07 -1.35
CA LYS A 115 -14.83 0.66 -1.76
C LYS A 115 -14.19 -0.32 -0.77
N LEU A 116 -13.16 0.11 -0.04
CA LEU A 116 -12.53 -0.67 1.03
C LEU A 116 -13.49 -0.81 2.22
N SER A 117 -14.11 0.29 2.66
CA SER A 117 -15.02 0.29 3.83
C SER A 117 -16.28 -0.54 3.58
N ARG A 118 -16.87 -0.47 2.38
CA ARG A 118 -18.08 -1.23 2.00
C ARG A 118 -17.87 -2.75 1.95
N GLN A 119 -16.64 -3.22 1.81
CA GLN A 119 -16.34 -4.65 1.82
C GLN A 119 -16.25 -5.23 3.22
N LYS A 120 -15.86 -4.42 4.21
CA LYS A 120 -15.86 -4.83 5.62
C LYS A 120 -17.30 -5.12 6.08
N SER A 121 -18.21 -4.18 5.83
CA SER A 121 -19.63 -4.33 6.19
C SER A 121 -20.33 -5.53 5.54
N LYS A 122 -20.00 -5.90 4.29
CA LYS A 122 -20.53 -7.13 3.68
C LYS A 122 -19.92 -8.42 4.24
N LEU A 123 -18.68 -8.38 4.74
CA LEU A 123 -18.02 -9.54 5.33
C LEU A 123 -18.50 -9.77 6.77
N ASP A 124 -18.67 -8.69 7.53
CA ASP A 124 -19.22 -8.70 8.89
C ASP A 124 -20.67 -9.21 8.91
N LEU A 125 -21.49 -8.83 7.91
CA LEU A 125 -22.86 -9.36 7.75
C LEU A 125 -22.92 -10.84 7.37
N LYS A 126 -21.89 -11.40 6.71
CA LYS A 126 -21.89 -12.84 6.37
C LYS A 126 -21.46 -13.73 7.54
N GLN A 127 -20.71 -13.20 8.50
CA GLN A 127 -20.27 -13.95 9.68
C GLN A 127 -21.28 -13.99 10.82
N SER A 128 -22.34 -13.17 10.76
CA SER A 128 -23.39 -13.11 11.78
C SER A 128 -24.60 -14.00 11.46
N VAL A 129 -24.56 -14.76 10.36
CA VAL A 129 -25.65 -15.65 9.90
C VAL A 129 -25.16 -17.10 9.70
N SER A 130 -24.12 -17.51 10.41
CA SER A 130 -23.65 -18.91 10.44
C SER A 130 -23.47 -19.38 11.88
#